data_AF-A0A6G2VMB9-F1
#
_entry.id   AF-A0A6G2VMB9-F1
#
_cell.length_a   1.000
_cell.length_b   1.000
_cell.length_c   1.000
_cell.angle_alpha   90.00
_cell.angle_beta   90.00
_cell.angle_gamma   90.00
#
_symmetry.space_group_name_H-M   'P 1'
#
loop_
_entity.id
_entity.type
_entity.pdbx_description
1 polymer ?
#
loop_
_entity_poly.entity_id
_entity_poly.type
_entity_poly.pdbx_seq_one_letter_code
_entity_poly.pdbx_strand_id
1 'polypeptide(L)'
;YWSAATGAHPVWGAVRDKWQAMGWETSALGYPKSDELKNPDGKGVRQEYEGGTVYWSAATGAHPVWGKIGATWGEYGWENSAFGYPASDETDGTGSWTDVDTGQVHTYRLVTQKFASGATLFWIPGGATEGCGGECTGYEVEAPGSLVKRVRVNLPTDSDKFVLMVFPTDAGFRGGIDKAVQGWQEVWTNTPNPLRLDTTDEAESLREQYACHAAYAHQDSDGSWNTGNSWDLESDRPNVSWTYATDALFVAIHKCNWT
;
A
#
# COMPACT_ATOMS: atom_id res chain seq x y z
N TYR A 1 -29.54 -19.70 4.15
CA TYR A 1 -29.75 -19.47 2.71
C TYR A 1 -29.32 -20.69 1.95
N TRP A 2 -29.98 -20.99 0.82
CA TRP A 2 -29.69 -22.16 0.02
C TRP A 2 -29.60 -21.78 -1.46
N SER A 3 -28.63 -22.36 -2.16
CA SER A 3 -28.60 -22.42 -3.62
C SER A 3 -28.28 -23.84 -4.06
N ALA A 4 -28.61 -24.19 -5.30
CA ALA A 4 -28.23 -25.50 -5.85
C ALA A 4 -26.70 -25.67 -5.96
N ALA A 5 -25.96 -24.58 -6.16
CA ALA A 5 -24.51 -24.60 -6.35
C ALA A 5 -23.72 -24.67 -5.02
N THR A 6 -24.20 -23.98 -3.99
CA THR A 6 -23.48 -23.82 -2.72
C THR A 6 -24.06 -24.66 -1.58
N GLY A 7 -25.31 -25.12 -1.70
CA GLY A 7 -25.99 -25.83 -0.61
C GLY A 7 -26.58 -24.87 0.42
N ALA A 8 -27.02 -25.43 1.56
CA ALA A 8 -27.67 -24.66 2.63
C ALA A 8 -26.65 -24.22 3.67
N HIS A 9 -26.51 -22.91 3.86
CA HIS A 9 -25.65 -22.31 4.88
C HIS A 9 -26.44 -21.36 5.78
N PRO A 10 -26.29 -21.44 7.10
CA PRO A 10 -26.87 -20.48 8.00
C PRO A 10 -26.08 -19.16 7.94
N VAL A 11 -26.79 -18.04 8.08
CA VAL A 11 -26.21 -16.70 8.05
C VAL A 11 -26.87 -15.91 9.19
N TRP A 12 -26.09 -15.38 10.13
CA TRP A 12 -26.60 -14.70 11.33
C TRP A 12 -25.71 -13.52 11.76
N GLY A 13 -26.16 -12.79 12.78
CA GLY A 13 -25.39 -11.76 13.46
C GLY A 13 -24.87 -10.64 12.54
N ALA A 14 -23.72 -10.07 12.91
CA ALA A 14 -23.13 -8.94 12.20
C ALA A 14 -22.75 -9.28 10.74
N VAL A 15 -22.37 -10.53 10.46
CA VAL A 15 -22.09 -11.00 9.10
C VAL A 15 -23.36 -10.96 8.25
N ARG A 16 -24.49 -11.45 8.78
CA ARG A 16 -25.81 -11.36 8.12
C ARG A 16 -26.20 -9.91 7.88
N ASP A 17 -26.10 -9.08 8.90
CA ASP A 17 -26.54 -7.69 8.82
C ASP A 17 -25.70 -6.92 7.80
N LYS A 18 -24.42 -7.26 7.66
CA LYS A 18 -23.57 -6.72 6.61
C LYS A 18 -24.01 -7.16 5.22
N TRP A 19 -24.20 -8.46 5.02
CA TRP A 19 -24.65 -9.00 3.74
C TRP A 19 -26.03 -8.45 3.34
N GLN A 20 -26.93 -8.29 4.32
CA GLN A 20 -28.22 -7.59 4.15
C GLN A 20 -28.03 -6.17 3.63
N ALA A 21 -27.17 -5.38 4.28
CA ALA A 21 -26.91 -3.99 3.90
C ALA A 21 -26.35 -3.86 2.47
N MET A 22 -25.70 -4.91 1.96
CA MET A 22 -25.17 -4.95 0.61
C MET A 22 -26.20 -5.39 -0.46
N GLY A 23 -27.39 -5.83 -0.04
CA GLY A 23 -28.41 -6.35 -0.96
C GLY A 23 -28.46 -7.88 -1.06
N TRP A 24 -28.02 -8.60 -0.02
CA TRP A 24 -28.11 -10.06 0.05
C TRP A 24 -27.45 -10.76 -1.16
N GLU A 25 -28.07 -11.81 -1.69
CA GLU A 25 -27.57 -12.58 -2.83
C GLU A 25 -27.48 -11.79 -4.13
N THR A 26 -28.14 -10.62 -4.22
CA THR A 26 -28.04 -9.72 -5.38
C THR A 26 -26.81 -8.82 -5.35
N SER A 27 -26.09 -8.81 -4.23
CA SER A 27 -24.82 -8.09 -4.09
C SER A 27 -23.68 -8.81 -4.80
N ALA A 28 -22.52 -8.16 -4.92
CA ALA A 28 -21.30 -8.78 -5.44
C ALA A 28 -20.82 -10.01 -4.65
N LEU A 29 -21.30 -10.21 -3.41
CA LEU A 29 -20.97 -11.40 -2.63
C LEU A 29 -21.70 -12.65 -3.15
N GLY A 30 -22.92 -12.53 -3.67
CA GLY A 30 -23.74 -13.68 -4.04
C GLY A 30 -24.19 -14.52 -2.83
N TYR A 31 -24.37 -15.82 -3.02
CA TYR A 31 -24.79 -16.75 -1.98
C TYR A 31 -23.64 -17.14 -1.03
N PRO A 32 -23.93 -17.48 0.24
CA PRO A 32 -22.94 -18.08 1.12
C PRO A 32 -22.49 -19.46 0.59
N LYS A 33 -21.20 -19.75 0.77
CA LYS A 33 -20.51 -21.02 0.43
C LYS A 33 -19.99 -21.77 1.65
N SER A 34 -20.02 -21.13 2.82
CA SER A 34 -19.62 -21.73 4.09
C SER A 34 -20.61 -21.34 5.17
N ASP A 35 -20.59 -22.10 6.26
CA ASP A 35 -21.10 -21.62 7.54
C ASP A 35 -20.14 -20.53 8.09
N GLU A 36 -20.49 -19.89 9.20
CA GLU A 36 -19.56 -18.99 9.89
C GLU A 36 -18.38 -19.78 10.46
N LEU A 37 -17.16 -19.35 10.12
CA LEU A 37 -15.90 -19.95 10.52
C LEU A 37 -15.21 -19.04 11.53
N LYS A 38 -14.68 -19.60 12.60
CA LYS A 38 -13.76 -18.88 13.49
C LYS A 38 -12.43 -18.66 12.76
N ASN A 39 -11.90 -17.45 12.83
CA ASN A 39 -10.59 -17.16 12.23
C ASN A 39 -9.46 -17.85 13.01
N PRO A 40 -8.39 -18.30 12.33
CA PRO A 40 -7.19 -18.90 12.93
C PRO A 40 -6.60 -18.14 14.12
N ASP A 41 -6.62 -16.81 14.11
CA ASP A 41 -6.12 -15.98 15.21
C ASP A 41 -7.00 -16.02 16.47
N GLY A 42 -8.20 -16.59 16.36
CA GLY A 42 -9.19 -16.76 17.40
C GLY A 42 -9.94 -15.50 17.84
N LYS A 43 -9.76 -14.35 17.16
CA LYS A 43 -10.30 -13.04 17.57
C LYS A 43 -11.52 -12.58 16.78
N GLY A 44 -11.82 -13.25 15.69
CA GLY A 44 -12.93 -12.92 14.81
C GLY A 44 -13.53 -14.13 14.14
N VAL A 45 -14.50 -13.86 13.29
CA VAL A 45 -15.14 -14.86 12.44
C VAL A 45 -15.12 -14.39 11.00
N ARG A 46 -15.33 -15.31 10.08
CA ARG A 46 -15.56 -15.02 8.68
C ARG A 46 -16.63 -15.93 8.12
N GLN A 47 -17.28 -15.49 7.07
CA GLN A 47 -18.12 -16.35 6.25
C GLN A 47 -17.81 -16.13 4.78
N GLU A 48 -17.65 -17.23 4.06
CA GLU A 48 -17.30 -17.23 2.65
C GLU A 48 -18.57 -17.19 1.80
N TYR A 49 -18.53 -16.36 0.77
CA TYR A 49 -19.58 -16.17 -0.22
C TYR A 49 -19.01 -16.42 -1.61
N GLU A 50 -19.87 -16.54 -2.61
CA GLU A 50 -19.47 -16.78 -4.01
C GLU A 50 -18.40 -15.79 -4.48
N GLY A 51 -18.62 -14.49 -4.30
CA GLY A 51 -17.76 -13.41 -4.77
C GLY A 51 -16.77 -12.82 -3.76
N GLY A 52 -16.71 -13.33 -2.53
CA GLY A 52 -15.80 -12.79 -1.50
C GLY A 52 -16.01 -13.39 -0.13
N THR A 53 -15.42 -12.77 0.89
CA THR A 53 -15.52 -13.22 2.28
C THR A 53 -15.88 -12.04 3.17
N VAL A 54 -16.90 -12.20 4.01
CA VAL A 54 -17.20 -11.22 5.05
C VAL A 54 -16.43 -11.60 6.31
N TYR A 55 -15.52 -10.74 6.73
CA TYR A 55 -14.79 -10.85 7.99
C TYR A 55 -15.46 -9.99 9.05
N TRP A 56 -15.48 -10.49 10.29
CA TRP A 56 -15.91 -9.73 11.45
C TRP A 56 -14.89 -9.82 12.58
N SER A 57 -14.64 -8.69 13.24
CA SER A 57 -13.99 -8.64 14.55
C SER A 57 -14.74 -7.69 15.48
N ALA A 58 -14.53 -7.84 16.78
CA ALA A 58 -15.11 -6.92 17.76
C ALA A 58 -14.62 -5.47 17.60
N ALA A 59 -13.39 -5.28 17.08
CA ALA A 59 -12.78 -3.96 16.93
C ALA A 59 -13.24 -3.23 15.66
N THR A 60 -13.47 -3.96 14.57
CA THR A 60 -13.74 -3.36 13.26
C THR A 60 -15.15 -3.58 12.74
N GLY A 61 -15.91 -4.52 13.29
CA GLY A 61 -17.21 -4.89 12.73
C GLY A 61 -17.08 -5.78 11.49
N ALA A 62 -18.18 -5.93 10.75
CA ALA A 62 -18.27 -6.84 9.61
C ALA A 62 -17.99 -6.12 8.28
N HIS A 63 -17.00 -6.60 7.53
CA HIS A 63 -16.56 -6.02 6.27
C HIS A 63 -16.24 -7.11 5.24
N PRO A 64 -16.69 -6.93 3.98
CA PRO A 64 -16.33 -7.84 2.91
C PRO A 64 -14.90 -7.57 2.42
N VAL A 65 -14.24 -8.62 1.95
CA VAL A 65 -12.96 -8.56 1.25
C VAL A 65 -13.02 -9.50 0.06
N TRP A 66 -12.49 -9.06 -1.08
CA TRP A 66 -12.47 -9.84 -2.31
C TRP A 66 -11.38 -9.35 -3.27
N GLY A 67 -11.32 -9.96 -4.46
CA GLY A 67 -10.53 -9.45 -5.58
C GLY A 67 -9.05 -9.27 -5.27
N LYS A 68 -8.45 -8.23 -5.86
CA LYS A 68 -7.01 -7.98 -5.80
C LYS A 68 -6.55 -7.49 -4.42
N ILE A 69 -7.36 -6.69 -3.72
CA ILE A 69 -7.07 -6.28 -2.34
C ILE A 69 -7.07 -7.50 -1.42
N GLY A 70 -8.09 -8.36 -1.52
CA GLY A 70 -8.17 -9.60 -0.75
C GLY A 70 -7.03 -10.58 -1.05
N ALA A 71 -6.63 -10.70 -2.31
CA ALA A 71 -5.48 -11.51 -2.70
C ALA A 71 -4.18 -10.98 -2.08
N THR A 72 -3.91 -9.68 -2.20
CA THR A 72 -2.72 -9.05 -1.59
C THR A 72 -2.75 -9.16 -0.06
N TRP A 73 -3.88 -8.93 0.59
CA TRP A 73 -4.00 -9.15 2.04
C TRP A 73 -3.72 -10.61 2.43
N GLY A 74 -4.16 -11.56 1.62
CA GLY A 74 -3.92 -12.99 1.81
C GLY A 74 -2.46 -13.39 1.67
N GLU A 75 -1.71 -12.79 0.74
CA GLU A 75 -0.26 -13.00 0.61
C GLU A 75 0.48 -12.65 1.91
N TYR A 76 0.03 -11.62 2.63
CA TYR A 76 0.60 -11.19 3.91
C TYR A 76 0.09 -12.00 5.11
N GLY A 77 -0.79 -12.98 4.90
CA GLY A 77 -1.30 -13.86 5.95
C GLY A 77 -2.63 -13.43 6.56
N TRP A 78 -3.48 -12.72 5.80
CA TRP A 78 -4.83 -12.32 6.20
C TRP A 78 -4.88 -11.60 7.55
N GLU A 79 -5.79 -11.98 8.46
CA GLU A 79 -5.99 -11.32 9.74
C GLU A 79 -4.79 -11.45 10.70
N ASN A 80 -3.90 -12.41 10.43
CA ASN A 80 -2.66 -12.60 11.17
C ASN A 80 -1.50 -11.73 10.64
N SER A 81 -1.72 -10.99 9.55
CA SER A 81 -0.75 -10.05 9.00
C SER A 81 -0.60 -8.78 9.87
N ALA A 82 0.41 -7.97 9.55
CA ALA A 82 0.59 -6.65 10.14
C ALA A 82 -0.56 -5.66 9.81
N PHE A 83 -1.42 -5.98 8.83
CA PHE A 83 -2.60 -5.17 8.51
C PHE A 83 -3.76 -5.42 9.50
N GLY A 84 -3.88 -6.65 10.01
CA GLY A 84 -5.01 -7.06 10.84
C GLY A 84 -6.30 -7.21 10.04
N TYR A 85 -7.44 -6.98 10.69
CA TYR A 85 -8.77 -7.14 10.10
C TYR A 85 -9.15 -5.99 9.15
N PRO A 86 -10.00 -6.21 8.16
CA PRO A 86 -10.61 -5.13 7.40
C PRO A 86 -11.42 -4.21 8.33
N ALA A 87 -11.28 -2.91 8.13
CA ALA A 87 -11.90 -1.84 8.91
C ALA A 87 -12.79 -0.91 8.06
N SER A 88 -12.89 -1.20 6.77
CA SER A 88 -13.87 -0.59 5.86
C SER A 88 -14.27 -1.60 4.80
N ASP A 89 -15.31 -1.27 4.06
CA ASP A 89 -15.53 -1.89 2.75
C ASP A 89 -14.54 -1.32 1.73
N GLU A 90 -14.44 -1.96 0.55
CA GLU A 90 -13.75 -1.35 -0.58
C GLU A 90 -14.48 -0.08 -1.04
N THR A 91 -13.70 0.96 -1.35
CA THR A 91 -14.19 2.18 -2.00
C THR A 91 -13.53 2.34 -3.36
N ASP A 92 -14.36 2.53 -4.39
CA ASP A 92 -13.90 2.84 -5.75
C ASP A 92 -13.78 4.36 -5.92
N GLY A 93 -12.61 4.81 -6.34
CA GLY A 93 -12.29 6.23 -6.42
C GLY A 93 -11.27 6.55 -7.51
N THR A 94 -10.67 7.73 -7.36
CA THR A 94 -9.69 8.26 -8.32
C THR A 94 -8.46 8.71 -7.57
N GLY A 95 -7.30 8.17 -7.95
CA GLY A 95 -5.99 8.66 -7.54
C GLY A 95 -5.43 9.64 -8.57
N SER A 96 -4.43 10.42 -8.17
CA SER A 96 -3.72 11.33 -9.07
C SER A 96 -2.25 11.46 -8.73
N TRP A 97 -1.43 11.76 -9.73
CA TRP A 97 -0.04 12.19 -9.57
C TRP A 97 0.23 13.39 -10.50
N THR A 98 1.26 14.17 -10.21
CA THR A 98 1.65 15.35 -11.00
C THR A 98 3.04 15.14 -11.57
N ASP A 99 3.16 15.23 -12.88
CA ASP A 99 4.43 15.24 -13.59
C ASP A 99 5.19 16.52 -13.25
N VAL A 100 6.39 16.37 -12.71
CA VAL A 100 7.23 17.49 -12.25
C VAL A 100 7.85 18.27 -13.40
N ASP A 101 8.06 17.65 -14.55
CA ASP A 101 8.65 18.28 -15.73
C ASP A 101 7.60 19.06 -16.52
N THR A 102 6.40 18.50 -16.66
CA THR A 102 5.32 19.09 -17.48
C THR A 102 4.27 19.83 -16.66
N GLY A 103 4.21 19.59 -15.35
CA GLY A 103 3.12 20.06 -14.48
C GLY A 103 1.78 19.36 -14.73
N GLN A 104 1.74 18.34 -15.60
CA GLN A 104 0.52 17.65 -15.96
C GLN A 104 0.00 16.79 -14.79
N VAL A 105 -1.30 16.87 -14.51
CA VAL A 105 -1.96 15.98 -13.54
C VAL A 105 -2.52 14.76 -14.26
N HIS A 106 -2.07 13.58 -13.84
CA HIS A 106 -2.53 12.29 -14.31
C HIS A 106 -3.48 11.68 -13.29
N THR A 107 -4.63 11.17 -13.73
CA THR A 107 -5.63 10.52 -12.86
C THR A 107 -5.83 9.06 -13.25
N TYR A 108 -6.09 8.21 -12.26
CA TYR A 108 -6.29 6.78 -12.47
C TYR A 108 -7.37 6.24 -11.52
N ARG A 109 -8.02 5.13 -11.90
CA ARG A 109 -8.95 4.44 -11.01
C ARG A 109 -8.19 3.83 -9.85
N LEU A 110 -8.68 4.03 -8.65
CA LEU A 110 -8.05 3.55 -7.41
C LEU A 110 -9.13 2.96 -6.51
N VAL A 111 -9.02 1.66 -6.26
CA VAL A 111 -9.85 0.97 -5.28
C VAL A 111 -9.04 0.86 -3.99
N THR A 112 -9.64 1.18 -2.84
CA THR A 112 -8.96 1.16 -1.54
C THR A 112 -9.78 0.47 -0.48
N GLN A 113 -9.11 -0.10 0.52
CA GLN A 113 -9.74 -0.64 1.72
C GLN A 113 -8.85 -0.41 2.94
N LYS A 114 -9.45 0.04 4.04
CA LYS A 114 -8.76 0.29 5.31
C LYS A 114 -8.73 -0.97 6.16
N PHE A 115 -7.65 -1.11 6.93
CA PHE A 115 -7.42 -2.22 7.84
C PHE A 115 -7.17 -1.75 9.27
N ALA A 116 -7.28 -2.66 10.23
CA ALA A 116 -7.27 -2.39 11.67
C ALA A 116 -5.96 -1.74 12.15
N SER A 117 -4.85 -1.98 11.45
CA SER A 117 -3.57 -1.33 11.74
C SER A 117 -3.53 0.17 11.40
N GLY A 118 -4.54 0.66 10.67
CA GLY A 118 -4.54 1.99 10.06
C GLY A 118 -3.99 2.01 8.63
N ALA A 119 -3.42 0.90 8.14
CA ALA A 119 -3.01 0.77 6.76
C ALA A 119 -4.21 0.78 5.79
N THR A 120 -3.96 1.26 4.58
CA THR A 120 -4.90 1.19 3.47
C THR A 120 -4.30 0.34 2.37
N LEU A 121 -4.89 -0.82 2.06
CA LEU A 121 -4.52 -1.57 0.87
C LEU A 121 -5.25 -0.98 -0.34
N PHE A 122 -4.65 -1.10 -1.51
CA PHE A 122 -5.23 -0.58 -2.73
C PHE A 122 -5.01 -1.49 -3.93
N TRP A 123 -5.85 -1.27 -4.94
CA TRP A 123 -5.74 -1.84 -6.26
C TRP A 123 -5.95 -0.77 -7.32
N ILE A 124 -5.06 -0.78 -8.31
CA ILE A 124 -5.11 0.03 -9.52
C ILE A 124 -5.32 -0.96 -10.69
N PRO A 125 -6.53 -1.07 -11.25
CA PRO A 125 -6.84 -2.03 -12.34
C PRO A 125 -6.04 -1.80 -13.62
N GLY A 126 -5.42 -0.64 -13.77
CA GLY A 126 -4.58 -0.24 -14.89
C GLY A 126 -4.29 1.26 -14.87
N GLY A 127 -3.38 1.70 -15.75
CA GLY A 127 -2.91 3.07 -15.83
C GLY A 127 -1.46 3.19 -15.37
N ALA A 128 -0.66 3.98 -16.08
CA ALA A 128 0.70 4.31 -15.66
C ALA A 128 0.62 5.31 -14.49
N THR A 129 1.04 4.86 -13.31
CA THR A 129 1.33 5.71 -12.17
C THR A 129 2.81 5.70 -11.91
N GLU A 130 3.31 6.71 -11.20
CA GLU A 130 4.64 6.66 -10.60
C GLU A 130 4.78 5.36 -9.80
N GLY A 131 5.78 4.54 -10.16
CA GLY A 131 6.02 3.21 -9.59
C GLY A 131 5.11 2.05 -10.04
N CYS A 132 4.18 2.26 -10.97
CA CYS A 132 3.41 1.18 -11.60
C CYS A 132 3.16 1.46 -13.10
N GLY A 133 3.77 0.68 -14.00
CA GLY A 133 3.55 0.80 -15.45
C GLY A 133 2.20 0.25 -15.95
N GLY A 134 1.39 -0.34 -15.08
CA GLY A 134 0.16 -1.07 -15.42
C GLY A 134 -0.69 -1.42 -14.20
N GLU A 135 -1.29 -2.61 -14.19
CA GLU A 135 -2.08 -3.07 -13.04
C GLU A 135 -1.16 -3.22 -11.81
N CYS A 136 -1.61 -2.66 -10.68
CA CYS A 136 -0.82 -2.55 -9.46
C CYS A 136 -1.68 -2.83 -8.23
N THR A 137 -1.13 -3.52 -7.24
CA THR A 137 -1.67 -3.50 -5.88
C THR A 137 -0.68 -2.82 -4.95
N GLY A 138 -1.01 -2.72 -3.68
CA GLY A 138 -0.09 -2.20 -2.70
C GLY A 138 -0.79 -1.77 -1.43
N TYR A 139 -0.05 -1.04 -0.62
CA TYR A 139 -0.56 -0.50 0.62
C TYR A 139 0.09 0.83 0.95
N GLU A 140 -0.61 1.60 1.74
CA GLU A 140 -0.19 2.89 2.24
C GLU A 140 -0.40 2.95 3.75
N VAL A 141 0.55 3.57 4.43
CA VAL A 141 0.48 3.85 5.86
C VAL A 141 0.78 5.31 6.10
N GLU A 142 -0.06 5.95 6.93
CA GLU A 142 0.27 7.24 7.50
C GLU A 142 1.36 7.03 8.55
N ALA A 143 2.46 7.77 8.41
CA ALA A 143 3.56 7.76 9.37
C ALA A 143 3.38 8.96 10.32
N PRO A 144 3.22 8.75 11.63
CA PRO A 144 3.10 9.85 12.60
C PRO A 144 4.46 10.50 12.91
N GLY A 145 5.47 10.27 12.07
CA GLY A 145 6.85 10.67 12.28
C GLY A 145 7.06 12.18 12.09
N SER A 146 8.23 12.65 12.54
CA SER A 146 8.61 14.06 12.39
C SER A 146 9.17 14.37 11.01
N LEU A 147 9.69 13.35 10.31
CA LEU A 147 10.37 13.46 9.02
C LEU A 147 9.59 12.79 7.89
N VAL A 148 8.85 11.71 8.18
CA VAL A 148 8.04 10.98 7.20
C VAL A 148 6.57 11.09 7.58
N LYS A 149 5.74 11.64 6.67
CA LYS A 149 4.29 11.75 6.87
C LYS A 149 3.54 10.51 6.40
N ARG A 150 4.04 9.83 5.36
CA ARG A 150 3.33 8.72 4.73
C ARG A 150 4.29 7.86 3.93
N VAL A 151 4.00 6.57 3.85
CA VAL A 151 4.74 5.61 3.05
C VAL A 151 3.75 4.81 2.22
N ARG A 152 4.04 4.66 0.94
CA ARG A 152 3.26 3.84 0.02
C ARG A 152 4.17 2.81 -0.63
N VAL A 153 3.75 1.56 -0.62
CA VAL A 153 4.42 0.46 -1.31
C VAL A 153 3.58 0.06 -2.51
N ASN A 154 4.13 0.26 -3.69
CA ASN A 154 3.54 -0.12 -4.96
C ASN A 154 4.05 -1.51 -5.37
N LEU A 155 3.13 -2.41 -5.67
CA LEU A 155 3.38 -3.80 -6.05
C LEU A 155 2.85 -4.03 -7.48
N PRO A 156 3.65 -3.77 -8.53
CA PRO A 156 3.25 -4.08 -9.90
C PRO A 156 2.91 -5.57 -10.03
N THR A 157 1.84 -5.89 -10.75
CA THR A 157 1.37 -7.29 -10.85
C THR A 157 2.21 -8.17 -11.78
N ASP A 158 3.01 -7.55 -12.65
CA ASP A 158 3.87 -8.16 -13.66
C ASP A 158 5.36 -8.18 -13.27
N SER A 159 5.68 -7.83 -12.03
CA SER A 159 7.05 -7.76 -11.52
C SER A 159 7.16 -8.41 -10.14
N ASP A 160 8.32 -9.02 -9.86
CA ASP A 160 8.73 -9.45 -8.52
C ASP A 160 9.36 -8.30 -7.71
N LYS A 161 9.52 -7.13 -8.33
CA LYS A 161 10.04 -5.91 -7.70
C LYS A 161 8.90 -5.03 -7.18
N PHE A 162 9.25 -3.99 -6.44
CA PHE A 162 8.33 -3.02 -5.88
C PHE A 162 8.94 -1.61 -5.91
N VAL A 163 8.07 -0.61 -5.79
CA VAL A 163 8.48 0.79 -5.63
C VAL A 163 7.99 1.29 -4.29
N LEU A 164 8.90 1.80 -3.48
CA LEU A 164 8.65 2.40 -2.19
C LEU A 164 8.57 3.91 -2.37
N MET A 165 7.38 4.47 -2.27
CA MET A 165 7.18 5.92 -2.27
C MET A 165 7.19 6.43 -0.82
N VAL A 166 8.18 7.25 -0.50
CA VAL A 166 8.25 7.94 0.78
C VAL A 166 7.75 9.37 0.61
N PHE A 167 6.85 9.80 1.48
CA PHE A 167 6.36 11.17 1.50
C PHE A 167 6.95 11.87 2.73
N PRO A 168 7.91 12.79 2.56
CA PRO A 168 8.50 13.53 3.67
C PRO A 168 7.56 14.63 4.19
N THR A 169 7.77 15.02 5.45
CA THR A 169 7.32 16.31 5.98
C THR A 169 8.26 17.43 5.51
N ASP A 170 7.89 18.70 5.71
CA ASP A 170 8.80 19.82 5.45
C ASP A 170 10.12 19.68 6.24
N ALA A 171 10.07 19.14 7.46
CA ALA A 171 11.25 18.87 8.26
C ALA A 171 12.07 17.70 7.69
N GLY A 172 11.42 16.70 7.11
CA GLY A 172 12.06 15.61 6.38
C GLY A 172 12.84 16.11 5.18
N PHE A 173 12.21 16.92 4.33
CA PHE A 173 12.88 17.54 3.18
C PHE A 173 14.05 18.45 3.60
N ARG A 174 13.84 19.35 4.57
CA ARG A 174 14.89 20.29 5.04
C ARG A 174 15.98 19.62 5.87
N GLY A 175 15.70 18.45 6.42
CA GLY A 175 16.63 17.72 7.28
C GLY A 175 17.87 17.23 6.55
N GLY A 176 17.81 17.13 5.22
CA GLY A 176 18.95 16.78 4.40
C GLY A 176 19.48 15.37 4.68
N ILE A 177 20.73 15.15 4.26
CA ILE A 177 21.48 13.92 4.57
C ILE A 177 21.68 13.70 6.09
N ASP A 178 21.74 14.79 6.88
CA ASP A 178 21.96 14.73 8.33
C ASP A 178 20.82 14.00 9.07
N LYS A 179 19.62 14.03 8.51
CA LYS A 179 18.43 13.35 9.05
C LYS A 179 18.09 12.06 8.33
N ALA A 180 18.87 11.65 7.34
CA ALA A 180 18.52 10.52 6.49
C ALA A 180 18.38 9.21 7.28
N VAL A 181 19.27 8.94 8.23
CA VAL A 181 19.19 7.71 9.06
C VAL A 181 17.92 7.69 9.92
N GLN A 182 17.59 8.82 10.55
CA GLN A 182 16.38 8.93 11.37
C GLN A 182 15.12 8.78 10.51
N GLY A 183 15.09 9.46 9.35
CA GLY A 183 13.96 9.38 8.43
C GLY A 183 13.77 7.96 7.89
N TRP A 184 14.86 7.26 7.55
CA TRP A 184 14.81 5.86 7.13
C TRP A 184 14.24 4.93 8.20
N GLN A 185 14.51 5.18 9.48
CA GLN A 185 13.89 4.43 10.58
C GLN A 185 12.38 4.73 10.68
N GLU A 186 11.97 5.98 10.47
CA GLU A 186 10.56 6.37 10.45
C GLU A 186 9.79 5.68 9.31
N VAL A 187 10.41 5.48 8.13
CA VAL A 187 9.81 4.75 7.00
C VAL A 187 9.31 3.37 7.43
N TRP A 188 10.07 2.63 8.24
CA TRP A 188 9.77 1.24 8.59
C TRP A 188 9.07 1.07 9.94
N THR A 189 8.72 2.15 10.64
CA THR A 189 8.13 2.04 11.98
C THR A 189 6.75 1.39 11.97
N ASN A 190 5.90 1.73 10.99
CA ASN A 190 4.54 1.19 10.86
C ASN A 190 4.27 0.57 9.48
N THR A 191 5.25 0.59 8.57
CA THR A 191 5.12 0.04 7.23
C THR A 191 5.43 -1.46 7.29
N PRO A 192 4.48 -2.34 6.97
CA PRO A 192 4.78 -3.76 6.84
C PRO A 192 5.90 -3.99 5.82
N ASN A 193 6.83 -4.89 6.13
CA ASN A 193 7.90 -5.20 5.21
C ASN A 193 7.33 -5.79 3.92
N PRO A 194 7.74 -5.30 2.73
CA PRO A 194 7.35 -5.91 1.47
C PRO A 194 7.83 -7.36 1.41
N LEU A 195 6.92 -8.31 1.15
CA LEU A 195 7.29 -9.73 0.98
C LEU A 195 8.23 -9.96 -0.20
N ARG A 196 8.28 -9.00 -1.12
CA ARG A 196 9.11 -8.97 -2.33
C ARG A 196 10.54 -8.48 -2.08
N LEU A 197 10.85 -7.99 -0.88
CA LEU A 197 12.22 -7.62 -0.53
C LEU A 197 13.03 -8.89 -0.27
N ASP A 198 13.87 -9.27 -1.22
CA ASP A 198 14.47 -10.61 -1.28
C ASP A 198 15.94 -10.62 -0.82
N THR A 199 16.64 -9.48 -0.91
CA THR A 199 18.07 -9.42 -0.59
C THR A 199 18.48 -8.24 0.28
N THR A 200 19.59 -8.42 1.00
CA THR A 200 20.27 -7.32 1.71
C THR A 200 20.73 -6.22 0.75
N ASP A 201 21.12 -6.59 -0.48
CA ASP A 201 21.59 -5.62 -1.48
C ASP A 201 20.44 -4.73 -1.97
N GLU A 202 19.24 -5.28 -2.15
CA GLU A 202 18.02 -4.49 -2.45
C GLU A 202 17.67 -3.55 -1.29
N ALA A 203 17.72 -4.05 -0.05
CA ALA A 203 17.44 -3.23 1.13
C ALA A 203 18.44 -2.07 1.27
N GLU A 204 19.73 -2.32 1.00
CA GLU A 204 20.76 -1.29 1.04
C GLU A 204 20.63 -0.32 -0.15
N SER A 205 20.30 -0.81 -1.35
CA SER A 205 20.01 0.02 -2.52
C SER A 205 18.86 1.00 -2.26
N LEU A 206 17.76 0.54 -1.67
CA LEU A 206 16.63 1.43 -1.30
C LEU A 206 17.06 2.50 -0.28
N ARG A 207 17.93 2.13 0.67
CA ARG A 207 18.46 3.06 1.67
C ARG A 207 19.40 4.10 1.06
N GLU A 208 20.23 3.70 0.12
CA GLU A 208 21.10 4.59 -0.66
C GLU A 208 20.30 5.57 -1.51
N GLN A 209 19.25 5.08 -2.19
CA GLN A 209 18.31 5.92 -2.91
C GLN A 209 17.66 6.94 -1.96
N TYR A 210 17.11 6.51 -0.83
CA TYR A 210 16.51 7.42 0.16
C TYR A 210 17.47 8.53 0.60
N ALA A 211 18.72 8.17 0.86
CA ALA A 211 19.74 9.14 1.24
C ALA A 211 20.12 10.10 0.12
N CYS A 212 20.16 9.63 -1.13
CA CYS A 212 20.36 10.49 -2.28
C CYS A 212 19.25 11.54 -2.36
N HIS A 213 17.98 11.12 -2.29
CA HIS A 213 16.85 12.06 -2.27
C HIS A 213 16.96 13.05 -1.11
N ALA A 214 17.24 12.57 0.11
CA ALA A 214 17.41 13.44 1.27
C ALA A 214 18.58 14.43 1.11
N ALA A 215 19.68 14.04 0.47
CA ALA A 215 20.85 14.90 0.28
C ALA A 215 20.63 16.04 -0.72
N TYR A 216 19.80 15.81 -1.76
CA TYR A 216 19.68 16.70 -2.91
C TYR A 216 18.30 17.34 -3.10
N ALA A 217 17.33 17.00 -2.25
CA ALA A 217 16.06 17.70 -2.19
C ALA A 217 16.26 19.15 -1.74
N HIS A 218 15.73 20.08 -2.52
CA HIS A 218 15.73 21.51 -2.22
C HIS A 218 14.43 22.16 -2.70
N GLN A 219 14.12 23.28 -2.09
CA GLN A 219 12.91 24.02 -2.40
C GLN A 219 13.18 25.00 -3.54
N ASP A 220 12.36 24.93 -4.59
CA ASP A 220 12.38 25.86 -5.70
C ASP A 220 11.83 27.23 -5.30
N SER A 221 12.07 28.23 -6.14
CA SER A 221 11.72 29.62 -5.85
C SER A 221 10.21 29.86 -5.67
N ASP A 222 9.36 28.98 -6.20
CA ASP A 222 7.91 29.02 -6.05
C ASP A 222 7.40 28.27 -4.80
N GLY A 223 8.31 27.69 -4.02
CA GLY A 223 8.00 26.93 -2.81
C GLY A 223 7.75 25.43 -3.06
N SER A 224 7.75 24.96 -4.30
CA SER A 224 7.71 23.52 -4.61
C SER A 224 9.04 22.84 -4.29
N TRP A 225 9.05 21.51 -4.21
CA TRP A 225 10.28 20.73 -4.05
C TRP A 225 10.70 20.20 -5.41
N ASN A 226 11.99 20.29 -5.72
CA ASN A 226 12.55 19.84 -7.00
C ASN A 226 12.42 18.33 -7.24
N THR A 227 12.07 17.57 -6.21
CA THR A 227 11.85 16.11 -6.24
C THR A 227 10.37 15.75 -6.26
N GLY A 228 9.46 16.73 -6.38
CA GLY A 228 8.04 16.52 -6.12
C GLY A 228 7.72 16.25 -4.65
N ASN A 229 6.51 15.76 -4.38
CA ASN A 229 5.99 15.59 -3.02
C ASN A 229 6.34 14.24 -2.36
N SER A 230 6.98 13.35 -3.12
CA SER A 230 7.41 12.01 -2.73
C SER A 230 8.80 11.69 -3.29
N TRP A 231 9.42 10.68 -2.71
CA TRP A 231 10.64 10.04 -3.17
C TRP A 231 10.32 8.61 -3.54
N ASP A 232 10.53 8.24 -4.79
CA ASP A 232 10.33 6.92 -5.37
C ASP A 232 11.63 6.10 -5.29
N LEU A 233 11.57 4.99 -4.56
CA LEU A 233 12.73 4.11 -4.35
C LEU A 233 12.43 2.77 -5.00
N GLU A 234 13.21 2.42 -6.02
CA GLU A 234 12.98 1.27 -6.88
C GLU A 234 13.78 0.07 -6.40
N SER A 235 13.11 -1.05 -6.11
CA SER A 235 13.77 -2.25 -5.56
C SER A 235 14.57 -3.05 -6.59
N ASP A 236 14.50 -2.68 -7.87
CA ASP A 236 15.24 -3.33 -8.95
C ASP A 236 16.63 -2.72 -9.18
N ARG A 237 16.92 -1.59 -8.53
CA ARG A 237 18.18 -0.87 -8.71
C ARG A 237 19.33 -1.55 -7.98
N PRO A 238 20.50 -1.68 -8.64
CA PRO A 238 21.67 -2.26 -8.01
C PRO A 238 22.16 -1.37 -6.87
N ASN A 239 22.75 -1.98 -5.84
CA ASN A 239 23.52 -1.28 -4.85
C ASN A 239 24.73 -0.59 -5.52
N VAL A 240 24.89 0.72 -5.29
CA VAL A 240 25.94 1.54 -5.90
C VAL A 240 26.95 2.08 -4.88
N SER A 241 26.79 1.75 -3.61
CA SER A 241 27.49 2.33 -2.45
C SER A 241 27.09 3.77 -2.14
N TRP A 242 27.16 4.10 -0.85
CA TRP A 242 26.98 5.45 -0.31
C TRP A 242 27.83 6.52 -1.00
N THR A 243 29.09 6.19 -1.32
CA THR A 243 29.99 7.14 -1.99
C THR A 243 29.44 7.57 -3.33
N TYR A 244 28.90 6.64 -4.12
CA TYR A 244 28.30 6.97 -5.41
C TYR A 244 26.95 7.65 -5.25
N ALA A 245 26.09 7.10 -4.37
CA ALA A 245 24.73 7.58 -4.15
C ALA A 245 24.66 9.01 -3.60
N THR A 246 25.73 9.53 -2.98
CA THR A 246 25.72 10.85 -2.33
C THR A 246 26.78 11.83 -2.83
N ASP A 247 27.58 11.47 -3.84
CA ASP A 247 28.57 12.36 -4.43
C ASP A 247 27.94 13.32 -5.47
N ALA A 248 28.21 14.61 -5.32
CA ALA A 248 27.54 15.65 -6.10
C ALA A 248 27.82 15.56 -7.61
N LEU A 249 28.98 15.05 -8.02
CA LEU A 249 29.31 14.87 -9.43
C LEU A 249 28.53 13.70 -10.03
N PHE A 250 28.41 12.60 -9.29
CA PHE A 250 27.66 11.44 -9.76
C PHE A 250 26.15 11.67 -9.74
N VAL A 251 25.62 12.32 -8.71
CA VAL A 251 24.18 12.64 -8.63
C VAL A 251 23.75 13.60 -9.74
N ALA A 252 24.60 14.53 -10.17
CA ALA A 252 24.31 15.37 -11.33
C ALA A 252 24.06 14.56 -12.63
N ILE A 253 24.55 13.31 -12.70
CA ILE A 253 24.40 12.42 -13.85
C ILE A 253 23.17 11.51 -13.70
N HIS A 254 23.00 10.85 -12.55
CA HIS A 254 21.94 9.84 -12.35
C HIS A 254 20.71 10.36 -11.59
N LYS A 255 20.72 11.63 -11.16
CA LYS A 255 19.61 12.37 -10.52
C LYS A 255 18.88 11.60 -9.42
N CYS A 256 19.59 10.84 -8.58
CA CYS A 256 18.97 10.02 -7.54
C CYS A 256 17.88 9.05 -8.03
N ASN A 257 17.91 8.69 -9.32
CA ASN A 257 16.90 7.89 -10.00
C ASN A 257 15.59 8.62 -10.39
N TRP A 258 15.53 9.95 -10.31
CA TRP A 258 14.38 10.69 -10.84
C TRP A 258 14.36 10.57 -12.37
N THR A 259 13.24 10.10 -12.92
CA THR A 259 12.92 10.20 -14.35
C THR A 259 11.79 11.16 -14.58
#